data_AF-A0A521MW88-F1
#
_entry.id   AF-A0A521MW88-F1
#
_cell.length_a   1.000
_cell.length_b   1.000
_cell.length_c   1.000
_cell.angle_alpha   90.00
_cell.angle_beta   90.00
_cell.angle_gamma   90.00
#
_symmetry.space_group_name_H-M   'P 1'
#
loop_
_entity.id
_entity.type
_entity.pdbx_description
1 polymer ?
#
loop_
_entity_poly.entity_id
_entity_poly.type
_entity_poly.pdbx_seq_one_letter_code
_entity_poly.pdbx_strand_id
1 'polypeptide(L)'
;MEQNNNGQESNRQGAIPFAKTYFHGTKADLKIGDLIEVGYNSNYGQQKNAKYIFLTGTLDAAIWGAELAFGDGRERIYLVEPTGEIENDPDLTDKKFPGNPTQSFRSTQPFRVVGEVTVWQGHPSEQVNTMKEHLERLKEQGIHSLND
;
A
#
# COMPACT_ATOMS: atom_id res chain seq x y z
N MET A 1 -30.07 -57.92 -2.49
CA MET A 1 -29.42 -57.50 -1.23
C MET A 1 -28.27 -56.61 -1.65
N GLU A 2 -28.47 -55.29 -1.59
CA GLU A 2 -28.04 -54.46 -0.44
C GLU A 2 -26.51 -54.35 -0.40
N GLN A 3 -25.85 -53.19 -0.42
CA GLN A 3 -26.22 -51.88 0.11
C GLN A 3 -25.52 -50.74 -0.66
N ASN A 4 -26.22 -49.61 -0.74
CA ASN A 4 -25.64 -48.28 -0.92
C ASN A 4 -24.57 -48.04 0.15
N ASN A 5 -23.47 -47.38 -0.22
CA ASN A 5 -22.78 -46.54 0.73
C ASN A 5 -22.42 -45.20 0.07
N ASN A 6 -23.34 -44.26 0.25
CA ASN A 6 -23.06 -42.83 0.23
C ASN A 6 -21.91 -42.56 1.21
N GLY A 7 -20.70 -42.43 0.68
CA GLY A 7 -19.62 -41.75 1.39
C GLY A 7 -19.98 -40.27 1.47
N GLN A 8 -20.71 -39.88 2.51
CA GLN A 8 -20.75 -38.50 2.95
C GLN A 8 -19.32 -38.07 3.26
N GLU A 9 -18.71 -37.30 2.37
CA GLU A 9 -17.54 -36.48 2.72
C GLU A 9 -18.02 -35.31 3.60
N SER A 10 -18.36 -35.65 4.84
CA SER A 10 -18.26 -34.69 5.92
C SER A 10 -16.81 -34.64 6.35
N ASN A 11 -16.11 -33.52 6.15
CA ASN A 11 -15.49 -32.84 7.29
C ASN A 11 -14.85 -31.49 6.96
N ARG A 12 -15.46 -30.48 7.55
CA ARG A 12 -14.85 -29.34 8.26
C ARG A 12 -14.09 -28.33 7.39
N GLN A 13 -14.80 -27.27 7.01
CA GLN A 13 -14.18 -25.94 6.98
C GLN A 13 -13.49 -25.71 8.33
N GLY A 14 -12.17 -25.83 8.36
CA GLY A 14 -11.36 -25.31 9.46
C GLY A 14 -11.52 -23.79 9.56
N ALA A 15 -11.06 -23.21 10.67
CA ALA A 15 -11.00 -21.76 10.80
C ALA A 15 -10.18 -21.18 9.63
N ILE A 16 -10.78 -20.30 8.83
CA ILE A 16 -10.08 -19.59 7.76
C ILE A 16 -9.31 -18.44 8.42
N PRO A 17 -7.98 -18.35 8.25
CA PRO A 17 -7.21 -17.24 8.80
C PRO A 17 -7.67 -15.93 8.16
N PHE A 18 -7.68 -14.86 8.95
CA PHE A 18 -7.95 -13.53 8.42
C PHE A 18 -6.87 -13.16 7.40
N ALA A 19 -7.28 -12.61 6.26
CA ALA A 19 -6.35 -12.19 5.23
C ALA A 19 -5.43 -11.09 5.78
N LYS A 20 -4.15 -11.16 5.44
CA LYS A 20 -3.20 -10.14 5.89
C LYS A 20 -3.51 -8.82 5.18
N THR A 21 -3.86 -7.81 5.96
CA THR A 21 -4.18 -6.46 5.49
C THR A 21 -3.01 -5.52 5.72
N TYR A 22 -2.87 -4.53 4.84
CA TYR A 22 -1.84 -3.50 4.88
C TYR A 22 -2.46 -2.12 4.73
N PHE A 23 -1.65 -1.08 4.91
CA PHE A 23 -2.05 0.30 4.70
C PHE A 23 -1.59 0.81 3.33
N HIS A 24 -2.43 1.64 2.71
CA HIS A 24 -2.12 2.42 1.51
C HIS A 24 -2.53 3.87 1.74
N GLY A 25 -1.56 4.75 1.94
CA GLY A 25 -1.79 6.18 2.05
C GLY A 25 -1.76 6.86 0.69
N THR A 26 -2.81 7.60 0.33
CA THR A 26 -2.99 8.26 -0.98
C THR A 26 -3.86 9.51 -0.85
N LYS A 27 -4.06 10.24 -1.95
CA LYS A 27 -5.07 11.30 -2.08
C LYS A 27 -6.24 10.92 -3.00
N ALA A 28 -6.22 9.70 -3.54
CA ALA A 28 -7.33 9.17 -4.33
C ALA A 28 -8.58 8.95 -3.46
N ASP A 29 -9.74 9.33 -4.00
CA ASP A 29 -11.05 9.10 -3.39
C ASP A 29 -11.58 7.72 -3.83
N LEU A 30 -11.35 6.71 -2.99
CA LEU A 30 -11.62 5.30 -3.24
C LEU A 30 -12.71 4.80 -2.30
N LYS A 31 -13.40 3.76 -2.73
CA LYS A 31 -14.45 3.07 -1.98
C LYS A 31 -14.01 1.65 -1.64
N ILE A 32 -14.62 1.09 -0.61
CA ILE A 32 -14.47 -0.34 -0.30
C ILE A 32 -14.90 -1.15 -1.54
N GLY A 33 -14.04 -2.10 -1.93
CA GLY A 33 -14.20 -2.92 -3.12
C GLY A 33 -13.42 -2.41 -4.34
N ASP A 34 -12.98 -1.14 -4.36
CA ASP A 34 -12.17 -0.61 -5.45
C ASP A 34 -10.80 -1.30 -5.51
N LEU A 35 -10.22 -1.31 -6.72
CA LEU A 35 -8.87 -1.79 -6.98
C LEU A 35 -7.92 -0.61 -7.15
N ILE A 36 -6.81 -0.65 -6.43
CA ILE A 36 -5.66 0.23 -6.64
C ILE A 36 -4.73 -0.50 -7.61
N GLU A 37 -4.46 0.12 -8.76
CA GLU A 37 -3.68 -0.47 -9.85
C GLU A 37 -2.50 0.44 -10.23
N VAL A 38 -1.52 -0.13 -10.93
CA VAL A 38 -0.40 0.64 -11.49
C VAL A 38 -0.91 1.72 -12.45
N GLY A 39 -0.27 2.89 -12.43
CA GLY A 39 -0.73 4.07 -13.14
C GLY A 39 -1.85 4.82 -12.39
N TYR A 40 -3.08 4.80 -12.92
CA TYR A 40 -4.21 5.58 -12.40
C TYR A 40 -4.61 5.13 -10.98
N ASN A 41 -4.86 6.10 -10.10
CA ASN A 41 -5.21 5.93 -8.67
C ASN A 41 -4.07 5.49 -7.73
N SER A 42 -2.82 5.46 -8.19
CA SER A 42 -1.65 5.28 -7.32
C SER A 42 -1.29 6.56 -6.54
N ASN A 43 -0.36 6.45 -5.58
CA ASN A 43 0.21 7.60 -4.82
C ASN A 43 0.84 8.68 -5.72
N TYR A 44 1.07 8.36 -6.99
CA TYR A 44 1.72 9.20 -7.98
C TYR A 44 0.75 9.98 -8.89
N GLY A 45 -0.57 9.86 -8.67
CA GLY A 45 -1.58 10.61 -9.43
C GLY A 45 -1.66 10.21 -10.91
N GLN A 46 -1.81 11.18 -11.83
CA GLN A 46 -1.94 10.94 -13.29
C GLN A 46 -0.62 10.53 -13.98
N GLN A 47 0.39 10.06 -13.24
CA GLN A 47 1.58 9.46 -13.85
C GLN A 47 1.21 8.11 -14.49
N LYS A 48 0.85 8.16 -15.78
CA LYS A 48 0.51 7.00 -16.64
C LYS A 48 1.60 5.91 -16.70
N ASN A 49 2.78 6.14 -16.11
CA ASN A 49 3.95 5.27 -16.21
C ASN A 49 4.41 4.67 -14.87
N ALA A 50 3.67 4.84 -13.77
CA ALA A 50 4.06 4.24 -12.49
C ALA A 50 4.07 2.70 -12.63
N LYS A 51 5.25 2.08 -12.46
CA LYS A 51 5.43 0.62 -12.61
C LYS A 51 4.93 -0.17 -11.41
N TYR A 52 4.86 0.49 -10.25
CA TYR A 52 4.52 -0.14 -8.98
C TYR A 52 3.47 0.65 -8.22
N ILE A 53 2.72 -0.06 -7.39
CA ILE A 53 1.87 0.48 -6.33
C ILE A 53 2.41 0.04 -4.97
N PHE A 54 2.16 0.86 -3.95
CA PHE A 54 2.85 0.77 -2.66
C PHE A 54 1.89 0.48 -1.53
N LEU A 55 2.33 -0.33 -0.57
CA LEU A 55 1.62 -0.65 0.65
C LEU A 55 2.61 -0.76 1.81
N THR A 56 2.12 -0.67 3.04
CA THR A 56 2.98 -0.78 4.21
C THR A 56 2.31 -1.47 5.39
N GLY A 57 3.12 -2.16 6.20
CA GLY A 57 2.70 -2.74 7.47
C GLY A 57 2.69 -1.75 8.65
N THR A 58 3.08 -0.49 8.46
CA THR A 58 3.12 0.51 9.53
C THR A 58 2.27 1.74 9.22
N LEU A 59 1.55 2.24 10.23
CA LEU A 59 0.68 3.42 10.06
C LEU A 59 1.48 4.68 9.73
N ASP A 60 2.64 4.87 10.37
CA ASP A 60 3.53 6.02 10.14
C ASP A 60 3.96 6.15 8.67
N ALA A 61 4.40 5.05 8.06
CA ALA A 61 4.75 5.05 6.64
C ALA A 61 3.53 5.29 5.73
N ALA A 62 2.33 4.87 6.14
CA ALA A 62 1.11 5.15 5.40
C ALA A 62 0.70 6.62 5.50
N ILE A 63 0.90 7.25 6.66
CA ILE A 63 0.70 8.70 6.85
C ILE A 63 1.61 9.47 5.89
N TRP A 64 2.91 9.12 5.85
CA TRP A 64 3.83 9.70 4.85
C TRP A 64 3.36 9.48 3.42
N GLY A 65 2.88 8.27 3.10
CA GLY A 65 2.31 7.96 1.79
C GLY A 65 1.16 8.90 1.40
N ALA A 66 0.25 9.20 2.33
CA ALA A 66 -0.87 10.11 2.09
C ALA A 66 -0.43 11.58 1.95
N GLU A 67 0.42 12.07 2.85
CA GLU A 67 0.87 13.47 2.91
C GLU A 67 1.77 13.87 1.73
N LEU A 68 2.55 12.92 1.23
CA LEU A 68 3.46 13.07 0.10
C LEU A 68 2.82 12.69 -1.24
N ALA A 69 1.64 12.05 -1.24
CA ALA A 69 0.94 11.69 -2.48
C ALA A 69 0.68 12.92 -3.35
N PHE A 70 0.74 12.70 -4.67
CA PHE A 70 0.49 13.74 -5.65
C PHE A 70 -0.99 14.11 -5.72
N GLY A 71 -1.24 15.38 -6.08
CA GLY A 71 -2.58 15.95 -6.25
C GLY A 71 -3.07 16.75 -5.04
N ASP A 72 -4.20 17.42 -5.27
CA ASP A 72 -4.84 18.34 -4.32
C ASP A 72 -6.00 17.70 -3.55
N GLY A 73 -6.17 16.38 -3.72
CA GLY A 73 -7.18 15.61 -3.00
C GLY A 73 -6.90 15.56 -1.50
N ARG A 74 -7.92 15.18 -0.74
CA ARG A 74 -7.77 14.93 0.70
C ARG A 74 -6.87 13.73 0.93
N GLU A 75 -5.97 13.83 1.90
CA GLU A 75 -5.13 12.73 2.37
C GLU A 75 -5.99 11.63 3.02
N ARG A 76 -5.76 10.38 2.62
CA ARG A 76 -6.53 9.21 3.03
C ARG A 76 -5.62 8.01 3.23
N ILE A 77 -6.01 7.13 4.15
CA ILE A 77 -5.29 5.88 4.42
C ILE A 77 -6.29 4.73 4.31
N TYR A 78 -6.07 3.84 3.35
CA TYR A 78 -6.92 2.67 3.14
C TYR A 78 -6.29 1.41 3.74
N LEU A 79 -7.15 0.54 4.23
CA LEU A 79 -6.83 -0.86 4.50
C LEU A 79 -6.96 -1.63 3.19
N VAL A 80 -5.90 -2.34 2.80
CA VAL A 80 -5.84 -3.02 1.51
C VAL A 80 -5.34 -4.45 1.63
N GLU A 81 -5.86 -5.30 0.75
CA GLU A 81 -5.41 -6.67 0.55
C GLU A 81 -4.72 -6.80 -0.80
N PRO A 82 -3.46 -7.25 -0.87
CA PRO A 82 -2.82 -7.50 -2.14
C PRO A 82 -3.47 -8.68 -2.87
N THR A 83 -3.68 -8.52 -4.17
CA THR A 83 -4.24 -9.58 -5.02
C THR A 83 -3.18 -10.52 -5.61
N GLY A 84 -1.90 -10.19 -5.43
CA GLY A 84 -0.76 -10.96 -5.88
C GLY A 84 0.49 -10.71 -5.04
N GLU A 85 1.65 -11.03 -5.60
CA GLU A 85 2.93 -10.91 -4.91
C GLU A 85 3.30 -9.47 -4.57
N ILE A 86 3.93 -9.29 -3.41
CA ILE A 86 4.52 -8.03 -2.98
C ILE A 86 6.00 -8.24 -2.69
N GLU A 87 6.82 -7.23 -2.93
CA GLU A 87 8.24 -7.26 -2.62
C GLU A 87 8.65 -6.03 -1.80
N ASN A 88 9.79 -6.11 -1.11
CA ASN A 88 10.31 -4.99 -0.34
C ASN A 88 10.52 -3.77 -1.23
N ASP A 89 10.14 -2.59 -0.75
CA ASP A 89 10.43 -1.33 -1.44
C ASP A 89 11.94 -1.06 -1.37
N PRO A 90 12.65 -1.02 -2.52
CA PRO A 90 14.08 -0.82 -2.54
C PRO A 90 14.48 0.60 -2.15
N ASP A 91 13.59 1.60 -2.14
CA ASP A 91 13.93 2.94 -1.66
C ASP A 91 13.96 3.03 -0.13
N LEU A 92 13.31 2.07 0.55
CA LEU A 92 13.12 2.09 2.01
C LEU A 92 13.75 0.89 2.73
N THR A 93 14.20 -0.12 1.99
CA THR A 93 14.82 -1.33 2.53
C THR A 93 16.34 -1.30 2.39
N ASP A 94 17.06 -1.64 3.47
CA ASP A 94 18.54 -1.69 3.51
C ASP A 94 19.21 -0.39 3.05
N LYS A 95 18.57 0.75 3.36
CA LYS A 95 19.10 2.10 3.10
C LYS A 95 19.71 2.68 4.37
N LYS A 96 18.94 3.52 5.07
CA LYS A 96 19.39 4.19 6.29
C LYS A 96 19.52 3.20 7.46
N PHE A 97 18.71 2.15 7.46
CA PHE A 97 18.67 1.12 8.49
C PHE A 97 18.66 -0.27 7.84
N PRO A 98 19.22 -1.30 8.51
CA PRO A 98 19.19 -2.66 8.01
C PRO A 98 17.76 -3.23 8.02
N GLY A 99 17.44 -4.02 7.00
CA GLY A 99 16.13 -4.62 6.77
C GLY A 99 15.07 -3.62 6.32
N ASN A 100 13.82 -3.95 6.60
CA ASN A 100 12.64 -3.17 6.22
C ASN A 100 11.83 -2.74 7.47
N PRO A 101 12.34 -1.80 8.29
CA PRO A 101 11.70 -1.43 9.55
C PRO A 101 10.34 -0.75 9.37
N THR A 102 10.14 -0.03 8.27
CA THR A 102 8.86 0.59 7.92
C THR A 102 7.86 -0.42 7.34
N GLN A 103 8.30 -1.66 7.08
CA GLN A 103 7.52 -2.68 6.40
C GLN A 103 6.90 -2.14 5.10
N SER A 104 7.70 -1.42 4.32
CA SER A 104 7.26 -0.84 3.05
C SER A 104 7.46 -1.82 1.91
N PHE A 105 6.43 -2.01 1.09
CA PHE A 105 6.42 -2.95 -0.01
C PHE A 105 5.87 -2.28 -1.27
N ARG A 106 6.19 -2.90 -2.40
CA ARG A 106 5.68 -2.54 -3.72
C ARG A 106 5.13 -3.77 -4.45
N SER A 107 4.28 -3.53 -5.43
CA SER A 107 3.65 -4.58 -6.24
C SER A 107 3.32 -4.06 -7.64
N THR A 108 3.32 -4.95 -8.62
CA THR A 108 2.71 -4.70 -9.94
C THR A 108 1.27 -5.20 -10.02
N GLN A 109 0.85 -6.05 -9.07
CA GLN A 109 -0.49 -6.61 -8.98
C GLN A 109 -1.40 -5.73 -8.11
N PRO A 110 -2.70 -5.58 -8.44
CA PRO A 110 -3.61 -4.68 -7.74
C PRO A 110 -3.77 -4.94 -6.24
N PHE A 111 -4.26 -3.93 -5.51
CA PHE A 111 -4.75 -4.08 -4.14
C PHE A 111 -6.24 -3.83 -4.07
N ARG A 112 -6.96 -4.64 -3.30
CA ARG A 112 -8.38 -4.40 -3.01
C ARG A 112 -8.53 -3.54 -1.76
N VAL A 113 -9.28 -2.46 -1.86
CA VAL A 113 -9.66 -1.65 -0.70
C VAL A 113 -10.70 -2.40 0.14
N VAL A 114 -10.38 -2.66 1.41
CA VAL A 114 -11.27 -3.36 2.35
C VAL A 114 -11.72 -2.48 3.52
N GLY A 115 -11.18 -1.26 3.63
CA GLY A 115 -11.58 -0.28 4.63
C GLY A 115 -10.80 1.03 4.52
N GLU A 116 -11.15 2.00 5.36
CA GLU A 116 -10.45 3.28 5.48
C GLU A 116 -10.15 3.55 6.96
N VAL A 117 -8.93 4.01 7.24
CA VAL A 117 -8.54 4.50 8.57
C VAL A 117 -8.93 5.97 8.63
N THR A 118 -9.96 6.28 9.42
CA THR A 118 -10.53 7.63 9.50
C THR A 118 -9.98 8.47 10.65
N VAL A 119 -9.34 7.83 11.64
CA VAL A 119 -8.77 8.50 12.82
C VAL A 119 -7.28 8.23 12.85
N TRP A 120 -6.51 9.23 12.42
CA TRP A 120 -5.06 9.23 12.47
C TRP A 120 -4.57 10.67 12.61
N GLN A 121 -3.36 10.83 13.15
CA GLN A 121 -2.73 12.12 13.35
C GLN A 121 -1.62 12.27 12.31
N GLY A 122 -1.74 13.28 11.45
CA GLY A 122 -0.67 13.62 10.52
C GLY A 122 0.54 14.22 11.22
N HIS A 123 1.64 14.26 10.49
CA HIS A 123 2.87 14.91 10.93
C HIS A 123 2.68 16.44 11.01
N PRO A 124 3.50 17.13 11.83
CA PRO A 124 3.58 18.59 11.78
C PRO A 124 3.83 19.10 10.37
N SER A 125 3.13 20.16 9.96
CA SER A 125 3.22 20.70 8.60
C SER A 125 4.64 21.11 8.22
N GLU A 126 5.42 21.65 9.16
CA GLU A 126 6.84 21.97 8.97
C GLU A 126 7.68 20.73 8.62
N GLN A 127 7.40 19.58 9.26
CA GLN A 127 8.07 18.32 8.97
C GLN A 127 7.74 17.82 7.57
N VAL A 128 6.47 17.88 7.16
CA VAL A 128 6.02 17.49 5.82
C VAL A 128 6.65 18.39 4.75
N ASN A 129 6.67 19.71 4.98
CA ASN A 129 7.26 20.67 4.06
C ASN A 129 8.77 20.46 3.90
N THR A 130 9.48 20.23 5.01
CA THR A 130 10.91 19.93 5.00
C THR A 130 11.21 18.67 4.20
N MET A 131 10.37 17.63 4.32
CA MET A 131 10.51 16.40 3.55
C MET A 131 10.26 16.64 2.05
N LYS A 132 9.20 17.38 1.69
CA LYS A 132 8.91 17.73 0.29
C LYS A 132 10.07 18.50 -0.35
N GLU A 133 10.61 19.49 0.34
CA GLU A 133 11.79 20.24 -0.13
C GLU A 133 13.02 19.34 -0.29
N HIS A 134 13.23 18.39 0.64
CA HIS A 134 14.34 17.46 0.55
C HIS A 134 14.23 16.55 -0.69
N LEU A 135 13.03 16.02 -0.96
CA LEU A 135 12.75 15.19 -2.13
C LEU A 135 12.98 15.96 -3.44
N GLU A 136 12.55 17.22 -3.53
CA GLU A 136 12.82 18.06 -4.71
C GLU A 136 14.32 18.32 -4.90
N ARG A 137 15.07 18.60 -3.83
CA ARG A 137 16.54 18.77 -3.92
C ARG A 137 17.25 17.50 -4.41
N LEU A 138 16.83 16.32 -3.97
CA LEU A 138 17.39 15.04 -4.46
C LEU A 138 17.14 14.88 -5.96
N LYS A 139 15.94 15.23 -6.43
CA LYS A 139 15.60 15.19 -7.85
C LYS A 139 16.43 16.17 -8.68
N GLU A 140 16.67 17.38 -8.18
CA GLU A 140 17.56 18.38 -8.84
C GLU A 140 19.02 17.89 -8.93
N GLN A 141 19.44 17.04 -7.99
CA GLN A 141 20.77 16.41 -7.98
C GLN A 141 20.86 15.16 -8.88
N GLY A 142 19.77 14.78 -9.57
CA GLY A 142 19.70 13.58 -10.40
C GLY A 142 19.62 12.28 -9.62
N ILE A 143 19.26 12.35 -8.32
CA ILE A 143 18.97 11.18 -7.50
C ILE A 143 17.50 10.84 -7.70
N HIS A 144 17.24 9.73 -8.38
CA HIS A 144 15.90 9.26 -8.71
C HIS A 144 15.50 8.05 -7.85
N SER A 145 14.19 7.81 -7.78
CA SER A 145 13.63 6.64 -7.12
C SER A 145 14.06 5.37 -7.86
N LEU A 146 14.32 4.29 -7.13
CA LEU A 146 14.54 2.96 -7.72
C LEU A 146 13.24 2.30 -8.19
N ASN A 147 12.12 3.01 -8.05
CA ASN A 147 10.80 2.60 -8.46
C ASN A 147 10.35 3.22 -9.81
N ASP A 148 11.11 4.18 -10.34
CA ASP A 148 10.83 4.84 -11.64
C ASP A 148 11.02 3.89 -12.85
#